data_AF-A0A534KX58-F1
#
_entry.id   AF-A0A534KX58-F1
#
_cell.length_a   1.000
_cell.length_b   1.000
_cell.length_c   1.000
_cell.angle_alpha   90.00
_cell.angle_beta   90.00
_cell.angle_gamma   90.00
#
_symmetry.space_group_name_H-M   'P 1'
#
loop_
_entity.id
_entity.type
_entity.pdbx_description
1 polymer ?
#
loop_
_entity_poly.entity_id
_entity_poly.type
_entity_poly.pdbx_seq_one_letter_code
_entity_poly.pdbx_strand_id
1 'polypeptide(L)' 'MARARKEAKFEVFGQEMVEKVVAKSGSSGRVYLPPDWIGKRVKVIRVE' A
#
# COMPACT_ATOMS: atom_id res chain seq x y z
N MET A 1 10.50 37.62 -27.44
CA MET A 1 10.88 36.18 -27.47
C MET A 1 10.33 35.53 -26.22
N ALA A 2 9.44 34.53 -26.35
CA ALA A 2 8.85 33.84 -25.20
C ALA A 2 9.92 32.94 -24.55
N ARG A 3 10.15 33.10 -23.24
CA ARG A 3 11.04 32.20 -22.47
C ARG A 3 10.51 30.78 -22.59
N ALA A 4 11.31 29.86 -23.13
CA ALA A 4 11.01 28.43 -23.06
C ALA A 4 10.85 28.04 -21.58
N ARG A 5 9.65 27.65 -21.17
CA ARG A 5 9.43 27.06 -19.85
C ARG A 5 10.21 25.75 -19.84
N LYS A 6 11.23 25.64 -18.99
CA LYS A 6 11.96 24.38 -18.79
C LYS A 6 10.98 23.34 -18.27
N GLU A 7 10.94 22.19 -18.93
CA GLU A 7 10.19 21.03 -18.45
C GLU A 7 10.82 20.51 -17.14
N ALA A 8 9.97 20.22 -16.16
CA ALA A 8 10.39 19.66 -14.87
C ALA A 8 9.89 18.21 -14.79
N LYS A 9 10.80 17.27 -14.53
CA LYS A 9 10.46 15.86 -14.25
C LYS A 9 10.34 15.67 -12.74
N PHE A 10 9.23 15.09 -12.30
CA PHE A 10 9.01 14.71 -10.90
C PHE A 10 8.99 13.20 -10.80
N GLU A 11 9.71 12.66 -9.82
CA GLU A 11 9.67 11.24 -9.44
C GLU A 11 9.18 11.15 -8.00
N VAL A 12 8.14 10.35 -7.78
CA VAL A 12 7.51 10.19 -6.47
C VAL A 12 7.75 8.78 -6.00
N PHE A 13 8.27 8.66 -4.78
CA PHE A 13 8.40 7.40 -4.08
C PHE A 13 7.37 7.34 -2.95
N GLY A 14 6.72 6.19 -2.82
CA GLY A 14 5.72 5.94 -1.79
C GLY A 14 5.63 4.45 -1.48
N GLN A 15 5.11 4.15 -0.30
CA GLN A 15 4.72 2.79 0.06
C GLN A 15 3.21 2.68 -0.12
N GLU A 16 2.75 1.65 -0.83
CA GLU A 16 1.33 1.36 -0.94
C GLU A 16 0.85 0.74 0.38
N MET A 17 -0.23 1.30 0.94
CA MET A 17 -0.89 0.79 2.13
C MET A 17 -2.23 0.20 1.73
N VAL A 18 -2.45 -1.07 2.08
CA VAL A 18 -3.72 -1.75 1.84
C VAL A 18 -4.48 -1.88 3.16
N GLU A 19 -5.63 -1.24 3.25
CA GLU A 19 -6.54 -1.36 4.39
C GLU A 19 -7.58 -2.45 4.15
N LYS A 20 -7.79 -3.29 5.17
CA LYS A 20 -8.77 -4.38 5.15
C LYS A 20 -9.39 -4.54 6.53
N VAL A 21 -10.68 -4.83 6.55
CA VAL A 21 -11.39 -5.19 7.79
C VAL A 21 -11.09 -6.65 8.13
N VAL A 22 -10.81 -6.90 9.41
CA VAL A 22 -10.57 -8.25 9.92
C VAL A 22 -11.88 -9.04 9.91
N ALA A 23 -11.89 -10.19 9.24
CA ALA A 23 -13.03 -11.10 9.22
C ALA A 23 -12.91 -12.14 10.35
N LYS A 24 -14.05 -12.59 10.89
CA LYS A 24 -14.10 -13.66 11.90
C LYS A 24 -13.59 -14.99 11.33
N SER A 25 -12.73 -15.68 12.09
CA SER A 25 -12.23 -17.00 11.76
C SER A 25 -12.06 -17.84 13.03
N GLY A 26 -13.12 -18.56 13.44
CA GLY A 26 -13.10 -19.33 14.68
C GLY A 26 -12.87 -18.43 15.89
N SER A 27 -11.79 -18.68 16.63
CA SER A 27 -11.34 -17.89 17.78
C SER A 27 -10.40 -16.74 17.42
N SER A 28 -10.11 -16.51 16.13
CA SER A 28 -9.20 -15.47 15.66
C SER A 28 -9.80 -14.63 14.52
N GLY A 29 -9.03 -13.64 14.07
CA GLY A 29 -9.32 -12.85 12.88
C GLY A 29 -8.47 -13.27 11.68
N ARG A 30 -9.01 -13.13 10.47
CA ARG A 30 -8.26 -13.34 9.23
C ARG A 30 -8.37 -12.12 8.31
N VAL A 31 -7.31 -11.87 7.54
CA VAL A 31 -7.25 -10.87 6.48
C VAL A 31 -6.72 -11.55 5.22
N TYR A 32 -7.42 -11.40 4.10
CA TYR A 32 -6.95 -11.86 2.80
C TYR A 32 -6.14 -10.75 2.13
N LEU A 33 -4.90 -11.09 1.77
CA LEU A 33 -3.95 -10.19 1.10
C LEU A 33 -3.82 -10.59 -0.38
N PRO A 34 -3.36 -9.68 -1.25
CA PRO A 34 -3.10 -9.99 -2.65
C PRO A 34 -2.20 -11.23 -2.83
N PRO A 35 -2.46 -12.11 -3.82
CA PRO A 35 -1.68 -13.35 -4.01
C PRO A 35 -0.19 -13.12 -4.29
N ASP A 36 0.17 -12.01 -4.90
CA ASP A 36 1.56 -11.60 -5.16
C ASP A 36 2.36 -11.31 -3.88
N TRP A 37 1.70 -11.21 -2.72
CA TRP A 37 2.33 -11.04 -1.41
C TRP A 37 2.75 -12.37 -0.76
N ILE A 38 2.43 -13.52 -1.38
CA ILE A 38 2.84 -14.83 -0.86
C ILE A 38 4.38 -14.88 -0.74
N GLY A 39 4.86 -15.26 0.44
CA GLY A 39 6.30 -15.31 0.75
C GLY A 39 6.95 -13.95 1.04
N LYS A 40 6.19 -12.84 1.02
CA LYS A 40 6.69 -11.51 1.39
C LYS A 40 6.52 -11.26 2.90
N ARG A 41 7.37 -10.39 3.45
CA ARG A 41 7.24 -9.91 4.84
C ARG A 41 6.15 -8.84 4.90
N VAL A 42 5.11 -9.08 5.69
CA VAL A 42 3.99 -8.15 5.89
C VAL A 42 4.00 -7.64 7.32
N LYS A 43 3.66 -6.37 7.52
CA LYS A 43 3.41 -5.77 8.84
C LYS A 43 1.91 -5.44 8.94
N VAL A 44 1.27 -5.94 9.98
CA VAL A 44 -0.13 -5.59 10.29
C VAL A 44 -0.11 -4.54 11.40
N ILE A 45 -0.85 -3.46 11.22
CA ILE A 45 -0.99 -2.37 12.19
C ILE A 45 -2.48 -2.26 12.51
N ARG A 46 -2.84 -2.38 13.78
CA ARG A 46 -4.21 -2.08 14.24
C ARG A 46 -4.37 -0.56 14.29
N VAL A 47 -5.34 -0.04 13.55
CA VAL A 47 -5.54 1.42 13.36
C VAL A 47 -6.65 1.99 14.24
N GLU A 48 -7.57 1.15 14.74
CA GLU A 48 -8.69 1.52 15.62
C GLU A 48 -8.50 1.05 17.07
#